data_AF-A0A1S2QR24-F1
#
_entry.id   AF-A0A1S2QR24-F1
#
_cell.length_a   1.000
_cell.length_b   1.000
_cell.length_c   1.000
_cell.angle_alpha   90.00
_cell.angle_beta   90.00
_cell.angle_gamma   90.00
#
_symmetry.space_group_name_H-M   'P 1'
#
loop_
_entity.id
_entity.type
_entity.pdbx_description
1 polymer ?
#
loop_
_entity_poly.entity_id
_entity_poly.type
_entity_poly.pdbx_seq_one_letter_code
_entity_poly.pdbx_strand_id
1 'polypeptide(L)' 'MYLVNISELNAVYVYEVWSDEEAHPASLTLEAAQTFIKRTKPIITGMNKNFTLKTAGRKKAGLMVKIPLNQLFSSF' A
#
# COMPACT_ATOMS: atom_id res chain seq x y z
N MET A 1 -0.69 -3.13 10.32
CA MET A 1 -1.82 -2.18 10.35
C MET A 1 -1.70 -1.28 9.14
N TYR A 2 -2.76 -1.15 8.34
CA TYR A 2 -2.76 -0.35 7.11
C TYR A 2 -3.66 0.87 7.31
N LEU A 3 -3.15 2.05 7.00
CA LEU A 3 -3.94 3.29 6.96
C LEU A 3 -4.03 3.75 5.51
N VAL A 4 -5.25 3.91 5.01
CA VAL A 4 -5.54 4.35 3.64
C VAL A 4 -6.17 5.73 3.68
N ASN A 5 -5.58 6.69 2.96
CA ASN A 5 -6.09 8.06 2.84
C ASN A 5 -6.29 8.43 1.36
N ILE A 6 -7.40 9.09 1.02
CA ILE A 6 -7.68 9.60 -0.32
C ILE A 6 -7.37 11.10 -0.30
N SER A 7 -6.24 11.52 -0.88
CA SER A 7 -5.81 12.93 -0.83
C SER A 7 -5.98 13.68 -2.16
N GLU A 8 -6.25 12.99 -3.28
CA GLU A 8 -6.55 13.59 -4.59
C GLU A 8 -7.58 12.74 -5.35
N LEU A 9 -8.26 13.34 -6.33
CA LEU A 9 -9.35 12.74 -7.11
C LEU A 9 -9.01 11.39 -7.79
N ASN A 10 -7.76 10.94 -7.81
CA ASN A 10 -7.34 9.61 -8.30
C ASN A 10 -6.08 9.09 -7.59
N ALA A 11 -5.85 9.47 -6.32
CA ALA A 11 -4.66 9.04 -5.57
C ALA A 11 -5.03 8.51 -4.18
N VAL A 12 -4.48 7.33 -3.89
CA VAL A 12 -4.61 6.64 -2.62
C VAL A 12 -3.24 6.60 -1.94
N TYR A 13 -3.17 7.09 -0.72
CA TYR A 13 -2.00 7.01 0.14
C TYR A 13 -2.15 5.80 1.04
N VAL A 14 -1.20 4.88 0.93
CA VAL A 14 -1.10 3.69 1.76
C VAL A 14 0.06 3.88 2.72
N TYR A 15 -0.23 3.77 4.01
CA TYR A 15 0.79 3.73 5.05
C TYR A 15 0.82 2.37 5.70
N GLU A 16 2.03 1.82 5.78
CA GLU A 16 2.29 0.51 6.34
C GLU A 16 3.22 0.66 7.53
N VAL A 17 2.82 0.10 8.67
CA VAL A 17 3.62 0.04 9.88
C VAL A 17 3.93 -1.42 10.18
N TRP A 18 5.22 -1.73 10.26
CA TRP A 18 5.75 -3.07 10.49
C TRP A 18 6.37 -3.16 11.89
N SER A 19 6.21 -4.33 12.52
CA SER A 19 6.81 -4.61 13.83
C SER A 19 8.33 -4.61 13.78
N ASP A 20 8.89 -5.11 12.68
CA ASP A 20 10.32 -5.34 12.45
C ASP A 20 10.61 -5.37 10.93
N GLU A 21 11.87 -5.61 10.56
CA GLU A 21 12.30 -5.59 9.15
C GLU A 21 11.87 -6.82 8.34
N GLU A 22 11.60 -7.96 8.99
CA GLU A 22 11.21 -9.22 8.35
C GLU A 22 9.69 -9.33 8.19
N ALA A 23 8.92 -8.61 9.00
CA ALA A 23 7.46 -8.59 8.96
C ALA A 23 6.90 -8.14 7.59
N HIS A 24 7.56 -7.21 6.89
CA HIS A 24 7.13 -6.78 5.56
C HIS A 24 7.34 -7.87 4.50
N PRO A 25 8.56 -8.43 4.30
CA PRO A 25 8.77 -9.59 3.42
C PRO A 25 7.82 -10.76 3.74
N ALA A 26 7.62 -11.07 5.02
CA ALA A 26 6.71 -12.15 5.43
C ALA A 26 5.25 -11.87 5.05
N SER A 27 4.79 -10.62 5.11
CA SER A 27 3.43 -10.27 4.70
C SER A 27 3.16 -10.51 3.21
N LEU A 28 4.18 -10.42 2.36
CA LEU A 28 4.06 -10.62 0.91
C LEU A 28 3.88 -12.10 0.52
N THR A 29 4.18 -13.03 1.42
CA THR A 29 3.97 -14.46 1.19
C THR A 29 2.53 -14.90 1.47
N LEU A 30 1.75 -14.07 2.18
CA LEU A 30 0.36 -14.36 2.51
C LEU A 30 -0.51 -14.36 1.25
N GLU A 31 -1.37 -15.37 1.11
CA GLU A 31 -2.27 -15.53 -0.04
C GLU A 31 -3.19 -14.30 -0.23
N ALA A 32 -3.67 -13.73 0.88
CA ALA A 32 -4.50 -12.53 0.84
C ALA A 32 -3.74 -11.32 0.26
N ALA A 33 -2.47 -11.14 0.64
CA ALA A 33 -1.63 -10.07 0.11
C ALA A 33 -1.33 -10.28 -1.38
N GLN A 34 -1.01 -11.51 -1.79
CA GLN A 34 -0.77 -11.83 -3.20
C GLN A 34 -2.02 -11.65 -4.06
N THR A 35 -3.19 -12.06 -3.55
CA THR A 35 -4.47 -11.87 -4.23
C THR A 35 -4.80 -10.40 -4.39
N PHE A 36 -4.59 -9.61 -3.33
CA PHE A 36 -4.75 -8.17 -3.37
C PHE A 36 -3.83 -7.54 -4.42
N ILE A 37 -2.53 -7.87 -4.40
CA ILE A 37 -1.55 -7.36 -5.37
C ILE A 37 -1.93 -7.75 -6.80
N LYS A 38 -2.37 -8.99 -7.05
CA LYS A 38 -2.80 -9.44 -8.38
C LYS A 38 -3.98 -8.63 -8.92
N ARG A 39 -4.95 -8.29 -8.07
CA ARG A 39 -6.14 -7.51 -8.46
C ARG A 39 -5.86 -6.01 -8.59
N THR A 40 -5.01 -5.47 -7.72
CA THR A 40 -4.69 -4.03 -7.74
C THR A 40 -3.65 -3.66 -8.78
N LYS A 41 -2.66 -4.51 -9.07
CA LYS A 41 -1.57 -4.17 -10.01
C LYS A 41 -2.04 -3.65 -11.39
N PRO A 42 -3.09 -4.21 -12.04
CA PRO A 42 -3.58 -3.71 -13.32
C PRO A 42 -4.21 -2.32 -13.28
N ILE A 43 -4.75 -1.89 -12.12
CA ILE A 43 -5.47 -0.62 -11.97
C ILE A 43 -4.58 0.52 -11.43
N ILE A 44 -3.33 0.21 -11.08
CA ILE A 44 -2.35 1.22 -10.64
C ILE A 44 -1.82 1.95 -11.87
N THR A 45 -2.16 3.22 -12.02
CA THR A 45 -1.73 4.06 -13.15
C THR A 45 -0.43 4.82 -12.87
N GLY A 46 0.07 4.77 -11.64
CA GLY A 46 1.34 5.34 -11.24
C GLY A 46 1.63 5.08 -9.77
N MET A 47 2.92 5.02 -9.42
CA MET A 47 3.38 4.78 -8.06
C MET A 47 4.52 5.74 -7.74
N ASN A 48 4.43 6.42 -6.59
CA ASN A 48 5.51 7.26 -6.10
C ASN A 48 5.94 6.74 -4.72
N LYS A 49 7.20 6.33 -4.63
CA LYS A 49 7.80 5.88 -3.36
C LYS A 49 8.13 7.10 -2.53
N ASN A 50 7.19 7.43 -1.65
CA ASN A 50 7.31 8.55 -0.75
C ASN A 50 7.83 8.02 0.59
N PHE A 51 9.16 7.91 0.66
CA PHE A 51 10.01 7.81 1.87
C PHE A 51 9.80 6.62 2.85
N THR A 52 10.92 6.16 3.43
CA THR A 52 10.94 5.21 4.55
C THR A 52 11.20 5.99 5.83
N LEU A 53 10.37 5.80 6.85
CA LEU A 53 10.52 6.44 8.17
C LEU A 53 10.89 5.38 9.21
N LYS A 54 11.99 5.61 9.94
CA LYS A 54 12.33 4.81 11.13
C LYS A 54 11.80 5.54 12.36
N THR A 55 10.84 4.93 13.06
CA THR A 55 10.27 5.49 14.30
C THR A 55 10.55 4.54 15.44
N ALA A 56 11.38 4.93 16.41
CA ALA A 56 11.60 4.28 17.72
C ALA A 56 11.35 2.75 17.75
N GLY A 57 12.16 1.98 17.01
CA GLY A 57 12.11 0.52 16.99
C GLY A 57 11.15 -0.13 15.98
N ARG A 58 10.34 0.64 15.24
CA ARG A 58 9.46 0.15 14.17
C ARG A 58 9.78 0.77 12.82
N LYS A 59 9.56 0.01 11.74
CA LYS A 59 9.76 0.47 10.37
C LYS A 59 8.42 0.89 9.76
N LYS A 60 8.33 2.10 9.25
CA LYS A 60 7.16 2.62 8.54
C LYS A 60 7.52 2.89 7.08
N ALA A 61 6.70 2.36 6.17
CA ALA A 61 6.79 2.64 4.75
C ALA A 61 5.56 3.45 4.33
N GLY A 62 5.79 4.55 3.59
CA GLY A 62 4.76 5.30 2.91
C GLY A 62 4.77 4.96 1.43
N LEU A 63 3.61 4.65 0.87
CA LEU A 63 3.45 4.40 -0.55
C LEU A 63 2.26 5.19 -1.07
N MET A 64 2.50 6.09 -2.02
CA MET A 64 1.41 6.71 -2.76
C MET A 64 1.16 5.93 -4.04
N VAL A 65 -0.09 5.51 -4.22
CA VAL A 65 -0.55 4.75 -5.37
C VAL A 65 -1.64 5.56 -6.08
N LYS A 66 -1.45 5.85 -7.36
CA LYS A 66 -2.48 6.49 -8.17
C LYS A 66 -3.41 5.42 -8.75
N ILE A 67 -4.69 5.52 -8.40
CA ILE A 67 -5.75 4.61 -8.83
C ILE A 67 -6.94 5.47 -9.26
N PRO A 68 -7.44 5.31 -10.49
CA PRO A 68 -8.66 5.98 -10.94
C PRO A 68 -9.85 5.64 -10.03
N LEU A 69 -10.60 6.64 -9.55
CA LEU A 69 -11.73 6.43 -8.61
C LEU A 69 -12.76 5.42 -9.12
N ASN A 70 -13.01 5.39 -10.43
CA ASN A 70 -13.94 4.45 -11.06
C ASN A 70 -13.48 2.98 -11.04
N GLN A 71 -12.18 2.72 -10.82
CA GLN A 71 -11.60 1.38 -10.70
C GLN A 71 -11.44 0.94 -9.23
N LEU A 72 -11.56 1.90 -8.29
CA LEU A 72 -11.42 1.65 -6.86
C LEU A 72 -12.61 0.86 -6.29
N PHE A 73 -13.83 1.17 -6.74
CA PHE A 73 -15.07 0.57 -6.23
C PHE A 73 -15.47 -0.74 -6.92
N SER A 74 -14.87 -1.07 -8.07
CA SER A 74 -15.10 -2.35 -8.76
C SER A 74 -14.29 -3.52 -8.17
N SER A 75 -13.49 -3.25 -7.15
CA SER A 75 -12.50 -4.18 -6.58
C SER A 75 -12.86 -4.66 -5.16
N PHE A 76 -13.98 -4.19 -4.60
CA PHE A 76 -14.52 -4.58 -3.28
C PHE A 76 -15.81 -5.39 -3.42
#